data_AF-A0A3D1U116-F1
#
_entry.id   AF-A0A3D1U116-F1
#
_cell.length_a   1.000
_cell.length_b   1.000
_cell.length_c   1.000
_cell.angle_alpha   90.00
_cell.angle_beta   90.00
_cell.angle_gamma   90.00
#
_symmetry.space_group_name_H-M   'P 1'
#
loop_
_entity.id
_entity.type
_entity.pdbx_description
1 polymer ?
#
loop_
_entity_poly.entity_id
_entity_poly.type
_entity_poly.pdbx_seq_one_letter_code
_entity_poly.pdbx_strand_id
1 'polypeptide(L)'
;MTPDIEDLAEHRDTLAAGQAMEFRVWTELIQQSRGMLHVFLPLLDRGLDAVVHRLTDGTYTAVQVKGRAANSVHSFEITIPASKLVDDSALLIAGQLADDGLGPELLVVDEGAFKRLAAHDVFRGEEIYWAIFSRERESSRWRDYMIPKEKLAERILGTPPPLVGAAAPESAEPVDRHNQWLGFLGEAEVIRRLAQNPRLDLFRPYPDLEMVELLARDRETGGFLGLQVKTAVPARYGEAHFRVRKATFVPSPTTWIVALAWIEESGGFGIDCLLVPSQDLPAIAVEGDDRWVLDFNPIHPEPTRFDGYRRNLADLGRLVAQIASGKTPLS
;
A
#
# COMPACT_ATOMS: atom_id res chain seq x y z
N MET A 1 17.03 -50.59 4.34
CA MET A 1 16.33 -49.65 3.44
C MET A 1 16.35 -48.31 4.12
N THR A 2 17.43 -47.58 3.92
CA THR A 2 17.58 -46.18 4.32
C THR A 2 16.86 -45.36 3.23
N PRO A 3 15.95 -44.44 3.57
CA PRO A 3 15.40 -43.57 2.55
C PRO A 3 16.52 -42.67 2.03
N ASP A 4 16.64 -42.58 0.71
CA ASP A 4 17.59 -41.71 0.02
C ASP A 4 17.36 -40.25 0.45
N ILE A 5 18.41 -39.63 0.98
CA ILE A 5 18.43 -38.24 1.43
C ILE A 5 18.24 -37.27 0.23
N GLU A 6 18.37 -37.75 -1.01
CA GLU A 6 18.15 -36.98 -2.24
C GLU A 6 16.66 -36.68 -2.51
N ASP A 7 15.73 -37.52 -2.04
CA ASP A 7 14.29 -37.38 -2.32
C ASP A 7 13.59 -36.33 -1.43
N LEU A 8 14.29 -35.81 -0.42
CA LEU A 8 13.80 -34.73 0.45
C LEU A 8 14.16 -33.31 -0.06
N ALA A 9 15.03 -33.21 -1.07
CA ALA A 9 15.50 -31.93 -1.61
C ALA A 9 14.56 -31.34 -2.69
N GLU A 10 13.78 -32.17 -3.38
CA GLU A 10 12.86 -31.72 -4.45
C GLU A 10 11.55 -31.09 -3.92
N HIS A 11 11.28 -31.16 -2.61
CA HIS A 11 10.02 -30.68 -2.02
C HIS A 11 10.10 -29.34 -1.26
N ARG A 12 11.22 -28.60 -1.37
CA ARG A 12 11.31 -27.21 -0.87
C ARG A 12 11.08 -26.23 -1.99
N ASP A 13 9.81 -26.12 -2.36
CA ASP A 13 9.35 -25.26 -3.44
C ASP A 13 9.70 -23.78 -3.20
N THR A 14 10.20 -23.21 -4.29
CA THR A 14 10.82 -21.93 -4.61
C THR A 14 10.22 -20.60 -4.10
N LEU A 15 9.24 -20.62 -3.18
CA LEU A 15 8.58 -19.39 -2.65
C LEU A 15 9.53 -18.49 -1.84
N ALA A 16 10.50 -19.07 -1.14
CA ALA A 16 11.42 -18.32 -0.29
C ALA A 16 12.31 -17.35 -1.08
N ALA A 17 12.72 -17.70 -2.30
CA ALA A 17 13.56 -16.84 -3.13
C ALA A 17 12.77 -15.66 -3.72
N GLY A 18 11.51 -15.89 -4.12
CA GLY A 18 10.60 -14.84 -4.58
C GLY A 18 10.31 -13.82 -3.49
N GLN A 19 9.90 -14.30 -2.32
CA GLN A 19 9.65 -13.42 -1.16
C GLN A 19 10.93 -12.72 -0.68
N ALA A 20 12.08 -13.40 -0.69
CA ALA A 20 13.35 -12.75 -0.36
C ALA A 20 13.68 -11.62 -1.35
N MET A 21 13.43 -11.81 -2.65
CA MET A 21 13.59 -10.75 -3.65
C MET A 21 12.69 -9.54 -3.33
N GLU A 22 11.41 -9.77 -3.05
CA GLU A 22 10.46 -8.72 -2.65
C GLU A 22 10.97 -7.92 -1.44
N PHE A 23 11.30 -8.60 -0.33
CA PHE A 23 11.79 -7.92 0.88
C PHE A 23 13.07 -7.11 0.64
N ARG A 24 13.96 -7.59 -0.23
CA ARG A 24 15.18 -6.85 -0.60
C ARG A 24 14.85 -5.60 -1.41
N VAL A 25 13.93 -5.69 -2.37
CA VAL A 25 13.43 -4.52 -3.12
C VAL A 25 12.82 -3.50 -2.16
N TRP A 26 11.95 -3.91 -1.22
CA TRP A 26 11.35 -2.99 -0.25
C TRP A 26 12.40 -2.32 0.63
N THR A 27 13.39 -3.09 1.11
CA THR A 27 14.49 -2.57 1.93
C THR A 27 15.29 -1.50 1.18
N GLU A 28 15.66 -1.75 -0.08
CA GLU A 28 16.38 -0.78 -0.91
C GLU A 28 15.55 0.49 -1.13
N LEU A 29 14.25 0.36 -1.43
CA LEU A 29 13.38 1.52 -1.60
C LEU A 29 13.30 2.39 -0.34
N ILE A 30 13.15 1.76 0.83
CA ILE A 30 13.09 2.48 2.12
C ILE A 30 14.42 3.20 2.38
N GLN A 31 15.56 2.52 2.19
CA GLN A 31 16.89 3.08 2.47
C GLN A 31 17.27 4.19 1.49
N GLN A 32 17.08 3.96 0.19
CA GLN A 32 17.52 4.88 -0.86
C GLN A 32 16.60 6.11 -0.96
N SER A 33 15.30 5.97 -0.71
CA SER A 33 14.34 7.08 -0.86
C SER A 33 14.40 8.12 0.25
N ARG A 34 15.04 7.82 1.38
CA ARG A 34 15.15 8.71 2.56
C ARG A 34 13.79 9.24 3.02
N GLY A 35 12.76 8.39 2.98
CA GLY A 35 11.40 8.74 3.40
C GLY A 35 10.57 9.47 2.35
N MET A 36 10.97 9.48 1.07
CA MET A 36 10.16 10.04 -0.03
C MET A 36 9.28 8.99 -0.72
N LEU A 37 9.59 7.71 -0.54
CA LEU A 37 8.76 6.59 -0.98
C LEU A 37 8.28 5.81 0.24
N HIS A 38 7.00 5.44 0.23
CA HIS A 38 6.42 4.59 1.26
C HIS A 38 5.80 3.34 0.62
N VAL A 39 6.12 2.18 1.17
CA VAL A 39 5.70 0.88 0.62
C VAL A 39 4.47 0.38 1.37
N PHE A 40 3.49 -0.11 0.63
CA PHE A 40 2.29 -0.76 1.15
C PHE A 40 2.26 -2.21 0.69
N LEU A 41 2.17 -3.15 1.61
CA LEU A 41 2.13 -4.59 1.33
C LEU A 41 0.70 -5.10 1.35
N PRO A 42 0.33 -6.02 0.43
CA PRO A 42 -1.03 -6.53 0.34
C PRO A 42 -1.41 -7.33 1.59
N LEU A 43 -2.63 -7.15 2.07
CA LEU A 43 -3.23 -8.00 3.12
C LEU A 43 -3.73 -9.34 2.57
N LEU A 44 -3.94 -9.41 1.25
CA LEU A 44 -4.33 -10.61 0.52
C LEU A 44 -3.64 -10.59 -0.83
N ASP A 45 -2.88 -11.64 -1.15
CA ASP A 45 -2.24 -11.78 -2.45
C ASP A 45 -3.30 -11.96 -3.56
N ARG A 46 -3.31 -11.00 -4.48
CA ARG A 46 -4.14 -11.00 -5.70
C ARG A 46 -3.32 -10.64 -6.94
N GLY A 47 -2.00 -10.87 -6.90
CA GLY A 47 -1.09 -10.67 -8.02
C GLY A 47 -0.29 -9.36 -8.03
N LEU A 48 -0.55 -8.46 -7.06
CA LEU A 48 0.30 -7.31 -6.76
C LEU A 48 1.13 -7.60 -5.52
N ASP A 49 2.42 -7.30 -5.58
CA ASP A 49 3.36 -7.59 -4.49
C ASP A 49 3.49 -6.39 -3.54
N ALA A 50 3.28 -5.17 -4.04
CA ALA A 50 3.13 -3.96 -3.23
C ALA A 50 2.43 -2.82 -3.98
N VAL A 51 2.24 -1.72 -3.26
CA VAL A 51 2.01 -0.38 -3.82
C VAL A 51 3.05 0.55 -3.23
N VAL A 52 3.63 1.42 -4.07
CA VAL A 52 4.55 2.47 -3.62
C VAL A 52 3.86 3.82 -3.71
N HIS A 53 3.83 4.54 -2.61
CA HIS A 53 3.36 5.92 -2.54
C HIS A 53 4.55 6.88 -2.63
N ARG A 54 4.50 7.79 -3.59
CA ARG A 54 5.48 8.85 -3.78
C ARG A 54 5.01 10.11 -3.08
N LEU A 55 5.63 10.40 -1.94
CA LEU A 55 5.22 11.49 -1.06
C LEU A 55 5.50 12.88 -1.64
N THR A 56 6.35 12.99 -2.66
CA THR A 56 6.65 14.26 -3.33
C THR A 56 5.49 14.81 -4.15
N ASP A 57 4.58 13.95 -4.62
CA ASP A 57 3.44 14.35 -5.45
C ASP A 57 2.13 13.60 -5.18
N GLY A 58 2.10 12.68 -4.20
CA GLY A 58 0.92 11.93 -3.81
C GLY A 58 0.60 10.72 -4.70
N THR A 59 1.48 10.34 -5.64
CA THR A 59 1.19 9.27 -6.59
C THR A 59 1.31 7.89 -5.94
N TYR A 60 0.28 7.05 -6.07
CA TYR A 60 0.35 5.62 -5.77
C TYR A 60 0.64 4.82 -7.05
N THR A 61 1.60 3.89 -6.97
CA THR A 61 1.98 3.03 -8.10
C THR A 61 1.95 1.58 -7.66
N ALA A 62 1.15 0.75 -8.33
CA ALA A 62 1.16 -0.70 -8.11
C ALA A 62 2.50 -1.30 -8.55
N VAL A 63 3.02 -2.26 -7.79
CA VAL A 63 4.32 -2.89 -8.05
C VAL A 63 4.21 -4.40 -8.00
N GLN A 64 4.81 -5.03 -9.00
CA GLN A 64 5.07 -6.46 -9.05
C GLN A 64 6.58 -6.69 -9.08
N VAL A 65 7.07 -7.64 -8.28
CA VAL A 65 8.46 -8.05 -8.21
C VAL A 65 8.61 -9.45 -8.80
N LYS A 66 9.66 -9.66 -9.59
CA LYS A 66 10.02 -10.98 -10.12
C LYS A 66 11.50 -11.25 -9.89
N GLY A 67 11.77 -12.26 -9.06
CA GLY A 67 13.11 -12.74 -8.77
C GLY A 67 13.42 -14.06 -9.47
N ARG A 68 14.69 -14.25 -9.84
CA ARG A 68 15.27 -15.56 -10.13
C ARG A 68 16.56 -15.73 -9.35
N ALA A 69 16.88 -16.95 -8.96
CA ALA A 69 18.23 -17.25 -8.47
C ALA A 69 19.25 -16.97 -9.58
N ALA A 70 20.43 -16.50 -9.20
CA ALA A 70 21.50 -16.18 -10.14
C ALA A 70 22.02 -17.46 -10.82
N ASN A 71 21.55 -17.73 -12.05
CA ASN A 71 21.99 -18.88 -12.85
C ASN A 71 23.06 -18.50 -13.90
N SER A 72 23.28 -17.19 -14.12
CA SER A 72 24.33 -16.66 -15.00
C SER A 72 24.70 -15.23 -14.58
N VAL A 73 25.96 -14.84 -14.74
CA VAL A 73 26.46 -13.52 -14.30
C VAL A 73 25.95 -12.35 -15.18
N HIS A 74 25.57 -12.62 -16.44
CA HIS A 74 25.39 -11.56 -17.46
C HIS A 74 23.99 -11.46 -18.06
N SER A 75 23.08 -12.38 -17.70
CA SER A 75 21.70 -12.33 -18.16
C SER A 75 20.72 -13.03 -17.22
N PHE A 76 19.49 -12.57 -17.19
CA PHE A 76 18.39 -13.30 -16.57
C PHE A 76 17.17 -13.30 -17.46
N GLU A 77 16.35 -14.32 -17.30
CA GLU A 77 15.12 -14.53 -18.04
C GLU A 77 13.93 -14.48 -17.10
N ILE A 78 12.86 -13.80 -17.52
CA ILE A 78 11.56 -13.89 -16.87
C ILE A 78 10.51 -14.33 -17.87
N THR A 79 9.59 -15.14 -17.39
CA THR A 79 8.38 -15.57 -18.09
C THR A 79 7.20 -15.22 -17.19
N ILE A 80 6.26 -14.47 -17.72
CA ILE A 80 5.08 -13.99 -16.99
C ILE A 80 3.83 -14.37 -17.80
N PRO A 81 2.88 -15.09 -17.21
CA PRO A 81 1.59 -15.32 -17.85
C PRO A 81 0.86 -14.01 -18.14
N ALA A 82 0.21 -13.90 -19.30
CA ALA A 82 -0.56 -12.71 -19.69
C ALA A 82 -1.65 -12.37 -18.66
N SER A 83 -2.23 -13.40 -18.03
CA SER A 83 -3.23 -13.31 -16.96
C SER A 83 -2.73 -12.58 -15.69
N LYS A 84 -1.41 -12.40 -15.56
CA LYS A 84 -0.76 -11.70 -14.44
C LYS A 84 -0.35 -10.26 -14.78
N LEU A 85 -0.50 -9.83 -16.03
CA LEU A 85 -0.15 -8.49 -16.53
C LEU A 85 -1.43 -7.69 -16.86
N VAL A 86 -2.20 -7.36 -15.83
CA VAL A 86 -3.56 -6.82 -15.94
C VAL A 86 -3.64 -5.29 -15.81
N ASP A 87 -2.55 -4.62 -15.43
CA ASP A 87 -2.50 -3.17 -15.24
C ASP A 87 -1.30 -2.59 -15.98
N ASP A 88 -1.55 -2.03 -17.17
CA ASP A 88 -0.51 -1.42 -18.02
C ASP A 88 0.35 -0.36 -17.31
N SER A 89 -0.17 0.23 -16.24
CA SER A 89 0.52 1.26 -15.45
C SER A 89 1.27 0.72 -14.24
N ALA A 90 1.07 -0.55 -13.86
CA ALA A 90 1.82 -1.17 -12.78
C ALA A 90 3.29 -1.32 -13.15
N LEU A 91 4.17 -1.14 -12.17
CA LEU A 91 5.60 -1.32 -12.34
C LEU A 91 6.00 -2.77 -12.10
N LEU A 92 6.68 -3.35 -13.07
CA LEU A 92 7.42 -4.60 -12.94
C LEU A 92 8.87 -4.31 -12.57
N ILE A 93 9.29 -4.82 -11.41
CA ILE A 93 10.68 -4.83 -10.96
C ILE A 93 11.20 -6.26 -11.06
N ALA A 94 12.17 -6.51 -11.93
CA ALA A 94 12.71 -7.85 -12.11
C ALA A 94 14.24 -7.88 -11.98
N GLY A 95 14.77 -8.96 -11.41
CA GLY A 95 16.21 -9.09 -11.23
C GLY A 95 16.65 -10.45 -10.71
N GLN A 96 17.95 -10.57 -10.49
CA GLN A 96 18.54 -11.73 -9.86
C GLN A 96 18.65 -11.53 -8.35
N LEU A 97 18.46 -12.62 -7.60
CA LEU A 97 18.85 -12.71 -6.21
C LEU A 97 20.20 -13.43 -6.13
N ALA A 98 21.22 -12.70 -5.67
CA ALA A 98 22.56 -13.20 -5.38
C ALA A 98 22.71 -13.51 -3.88
N ASP A 99 23.81 -14.16 -3.50
CA ASP A 99 24.08 -14.54 -2.11
C ASP A 99 24.14 -13.32 -1.16
N ASP A 100 24.55 -12.16 -1.66
CA ASP A 100 24.66 -10.89 -0.92
C ASP A 100 23.42 -9.99 -1.02
N GLY A 101 22.37 -10.40 -1.76
CA GLY A 101 21.12 -9.67 -1.90
C GLY A 101 20.70 -9.45 -3.35
N LEU A 102 20.22 -8.25 -3.68
CA LEU A 102 19.86 -7.94 -5.07
C LEU A 102 21.11 -7.96 -5.95
N GLY A 103 20.98 -8.59 -7.12
CA GLY A 103 21.96 -8.49 -8.19
C GLY A 103 22.23 -7.03 -8.58
N PRO A 104 23.36 -6.75 -9.25
CA PRO A 104 23.82 -5.38 -9.50
C PRO A 104 22.87 -4.57 -10.38
N GLU A 105 22.01 -5.25 -11.16
CA GLU A 105 21.09 -4.62 -12.08
C GLU A 105 19.66 -5.14 -11.91
N LEU A 106 18.71 -4.22 -12.07
CA LEU A 106 17.28 -4.48 -12.03
C LEU A 106 16.64 -3.94 -13.31
N LEU A 107 15.70 -4.70 -13.84
CA LEU A 107 14.71 -4.19 -14.79
C LEU A 107 13.63 -3.45 -13.99
N VAL A 108 13.33 -2.21 -14.38
CA VAL A 108 12.19 -1.44 -13.85
C VAL A 108 11.40 -0.86 -15.02
N VAL A 109 10.22 -1.42 -15.27
CA VAL A 109 9.41 -1.17 -16.48
C VAL A 109 7.93 -1.23 -16.15
N ASP A 110 7.09 -0.43 -16.81
CA ASP A 110 5.64 -0.59 -16.70
C ASP A 110 5.15 -1.85 -17.47
N GLU A 111 4.06 -2.49 -17.01
CA GLU A 111 3.55 -3.70 -17.66
C GLU A 111 3.20 -3.47 -19.14
N GLY A 112 2.71 -2.28 -19.49
CA GLY A 112 2.43 -1.92 -20.88
C GLY A 112 3.68 -1.94 -21.75
N ALA A 113 4.77 -1.32 -21.29
CA ALA A 113 6.07 -1.36 -21.95
C ALA A 113 6.66 -2.77 -21.98
N PHE A 114 6.52 -3.53 -20.91
CA PHE A 114 6.94 -4.92 -20.88
C PHE A 114 6.23 -5.74 -21.97
N LYS A 115 4.89 -5.65 -22.06
CA LYS A 115 4.09 -6.34 -23.09
C LYS A 115 4.48 -5.94 -24.51
N ARG A 116 4.81 -4.67 -24.75
CA ARG A 116 5.28 -4.18 -26.08
C ARG A 116 6.65 -4.72 -26.46
N LEU A 117 7.54 -4.91 -25.49
CA LEU A 117 8.96 -5.22 -25.74
C LEU A 117 9.28 -6.70 -25.65
N ALA A 118 8.58 -7.43 -24.78
CA ALA A 118 8.73 -8.87 -24.56
C ALA A 118 8.31 -9.69 -25.78
N ALA A 119 8.88 -10.90 -25.88
CA ALA A 119 8.39 -11.89 -26.82
C ALA A 119 7.05 -12.44 -26.28
N HIS A 120 6.08 -12.60 -27.19
CA HIS A 120 4.78 -13.18 -26.89
C HIS A 120 4.70 -14.60 -27.47
N ASP A 121 4.26 -15.55 -26.66
CA ASP A 121 4.14 -16.96 -27.06
C ASP A 121 2.95 -17.62 -26.33
N VAL A 122 2.62 -18.85 -26.71
CA VAL A 122 1.61 -19.67 -26.05
C VAL A 122 2.26 -20.94 -25.52
N PHE A 123 2.30 -21.10 -24.20
CA PHE A 123 2.87 -22.28 -23.55
C PHE A 123 1.78 -23.06 -22.82
N ARG A 124 1.59 -24.34 -23.19
CA ARG A 124 0.55 -25.23 -22.62
C ARG A 124 -0.87 -24.63 -22.66
N GLY A 125 -1.17 -23.83 -23.69
CA GLY A 125 -2.48 -23.19 -23.87
C GLY A 125 -2.67 -21.89 -23.09
N GLU A 126 -1.64 -21.41 -22.39
CA GLU A 126 -1.65 -20.10 -21.71
C GLU A 126 -0.78 -19.11 -22.50
N GLU A 127 -1.30 -17.90 -22.70
CA GLU A 127 -0.52 -16.79 -23.27
C GLU A 127 0.56 -16.34 -22.28
N ILE A 128 1.79 -16.23 -22.75
CA ILE A 128 2.94 -15.84 -21.94
C ILE A 128 3.73 -14.71 -22.62
N TYR A 129 4.30 -13.85 -21.78
CA TYR A 129 5.31 -12.89 -22.16
C TYR A 129 6.64 -13.33 -21.56
N TRP A 130 7.68 -13.41 -22.38
CA TRP A 130 9.01 -13.77 -21.91
C TRP A 130 10.08 -12.84 -22.46
N ALA A 131 11.13 -12.65 -21.66
CA ALA A 131 12.20 -11.74 -21.98
C ALA A 131 13.50 -12.17 -21.31
N ILE A 132 14.60 -12.01 -22.06
CA ILE A 132 15.96 -12.16 -21.57
C ILE A 132 16.58 -10.77 -21.52
N PHE A 133 17.12 -10.40 -20.36
CA PHE A 133 17.73 -9.10 -20.12
C PHE A 133 19.24 -9.22 -20.03
N SER A 134 19.94 -8.28 -20.66
CA SER A 134 21.38 -8.10 -20.52
C SER A 134 21.71 -6.65 -20.89
N ARG A 135 22.50 -5.98 -20.03
CA ARG A 135 22.94 -4.59 -20.24
C ARG A 135 24.11 -4.47 -21.22
N GLU A 136 24.89 -5.55 -21.39
CA GLU A 136 26.11 -5.59 -22.22
C GLU A 136 25.83 -5.54 -23.72
N ARG A 137 24.57 -5.76 -24.14
CA ARG A 137 24.18 -5.67 -25.54
C ARG A 137 23.75 -4.24 -25.86
N GLU A 138 24.58 -3.50 -26.60
CA GLU A 138 24.27 -2.13 -27.03
C GLU A 138 22.92 -2.01 -27.75
N SER A 139 22.48 -3.08 -28.42
CA SER A 139 21.19 -3.18 -29.12
C SER A 139 20.02 -3.71 -28.27
N SER A 140 20.21 -3.86 -26.96
CA SER A 140 19.16 -4.36 -26.07
C SER A 140 18.00 -3.36 -25.99
N ARG A 141 16.81 -3.79 -26.42
CA ARG A 141 15.55 -3.03 -26.29
C ARG A 141 15.17 -2.72 -24.84
N TRP A 142 15.81 -3.37 -23.87
CA TRP A 142 15.58 -3.20 -22.44
C TRP A 142 16.51 -2.17 -21.79
N ARG A 143 17.50 -1.66 -22.53
CA ARG A 143 18.57 -0.82 -21.98
C ARG A 143 18.06 0.37 -21.15
N ASP A 144 17.00 1.03 -21.61
CA ASP A 144 16.43 2.21 -20.93
C ASP A 144 15.65 1.87 -19.65
N TYR A 145 15.35 0.58 -19.46
CA TYR A 145 14.64 0.04 -18.29
C TYR A 145 15.57 -0.68 -17.32
N MET A 146 16.82 -0.94 -17.71
CA MET A 146 17.84 -1.55 -16.88
C MET A 146 18.54 -0.49 -16.04
N ILE A 147 18.46 -0.61 -14.72
CA ILE A 147 19.08 0.32 -13.78
C ILE A 147 20.04 -0.41 -12.84
N PRO A 148 21.10 0.26 -12.36
CA PRO A 148 21.84 -0.21 -11.19
C PRO A 148 20.90 -0.27 -9.97
N LYS A 149 21.06 -1.28 -9.10
CA LYS A 149 20.21 -1.43 -7.90
C LYS A 149 20.26 -0.20 -6.99
N GLU A 150 21.38 0.52 -6.95
CA GLU A 150 21.60 1.73 -6.13
C GLU A 150 20.77 2.92 -6.61
N LYS A 151 20.16 2.84 -7.80
CA LYS A 151 19.32 3.87 -8.40
C LYS A 151 17.84 3.50 -8.41
N LEU A 152 17.46 2.45 -7.68
CA LEU A 152 16.09 1.95 -7.68
C LEU A 152 15.09 3.00 -7.21
N ALA A 153 15.34 3.66 -6.08
CA ALA A 153 14.44 4.72 -5.61
C ALA A 153 14.43 5.93 -6.55
N GLU A 154 15.58 6.33 -7.10
CA GLU A 154 15.68 7.44 -8.08
C GLU A 154 14.79 7.17 -9.31
N ARG A 155 14.79 5.92 -9.81
CA ARG A 155 13.99 5.52 -10.96
C ARG A 155 12.48 5.62 -10.72
N ILE A 156 12.02 5.32 -9.51
CA ILE A 156 10.60 5.39 -9.12
C ILE A 156 10.20 6.83 -8.77
N LEU A 157 11.07 7.57 -8.08
CA LEU A 157 10.84 8.98 -7.77
C LEU A 157 10.70 9.82 -9.05
N GLY A 158 11.48 9.50 -10.09
CA GLY A 158 11.55 10.29 -11.31
C GLY A 158 12.37 11.56 -11.08
N THR A 159 12.09 12.63 -11.83
CA THR A 159 12.67 13.96 -11.56
C THR A 159 11.85 14.63 -10.46
N PRO A 160 12.35 14.73 -9.22
CA PRO A 160 11.55 15.25 -8.13
C PRO A 160 11.30 16.76 -8.32
N PRO A 161 10.10 17.28 -8.01
CA PRO A 161 9.94 18.70 -7.73
C PRO A 161 10.81 19.09 -6.51
N PRO A 162 11.20 20.37 -6.36
CA PRO A 162 11.95 20.82 -5.19
C PRO A 162 11.21 20.44 -3.90
N LEU A 163 11.93 19.82 -2.97
CA LEU A 163 11.41 19.32 -1.70
C LEU A 163 10.64 20.42 -0.95
N VAL A 164 9.39 20.12 -0.59
CA VAL A 164 8.79 20.71 0.60
C VAL A 164 9.23 19.81 1.74
N GLY A 165 10.08 20.33 2.63
CA GLY A 165 10.78 19.55 3.64
C GLY A 165 9.81 18.69 4.46
N ALA A 166 9.88 17.37 4.28
CA ALA A 166 9.40 16.45 5.29
C ALA A 166 10.31 16.65 6.51
N ALA A 167 9.74 17.16 7.60
CA ALA A 167 10.47 17.22 8.86
C ALA A 167 10.95 15.81 9.19
N ALA A 168 12.22 15.68 9.58
CA ALA A 168 12.71 14.44 10.15
C ALA A 168 11.78 14.05 11.31
N PRO A 169 11.42 12.76 11.46
CA PRO A 169 10.58 12.35 12.58
C PRO A 169 11.30 12.78 13.87
N GLU A 170 10.68 13.70 14.61
CA GLU A 170 11.11 13.99 15.97
C GLU A 170 11.12 12.67 16.74
N SER A 171 12.11 12.49 17.60
CA SER A 171 12.23 11.30 18.44
C SER A 171 10.90 11.08 19.16
N ALA A 172 10.16 10.06 18.72
CA ALA A 172 8.91 9.70 19.35
C ALA A 172 9.25 9.28 20.79
N GLU A 173 8.80 10.06 21.77
CA GLU A 173 8.81 9.58 23.14
C GLU A 173 8.07 8.23 23.20
N PRO A 174 8.55 7.25 23.99
CA PRO A 174 7.89 5.96 24.10
C PRO A 174 6.43 6.14 24.53
N VAL A 175 5.51 6.03 23.57
CA VAL A 175 4.07 6.04 23.84
C VAL A 175 3.76 4.79 24.66
N ASP A 176 2.97 4.95 25.72
CA ASP A 176 2.53 3.85 26.58
C ASP A 176 1.95 2.71 25.74
N ARG A 177 2.64 1.56 25.77
CA ARG A 177 2.33 0.37 24.98
C ARG A 177 1.05 -0.33 25.45
N HIS A 178 0.50 0.04 26.61
CA HIS A 178 -0.60 -0.70 27.24
C HIS A 178 -2.02 -0.38 26.73
N ASN A 179 -2.21 0.70 25.94
CA ASN A 179 -3.55 1.14 25.50
C ASN A 179 -3.75 1.22 23.97
N GLN A 180 -2.87 0.60 23.18
CA GLN A 180 -2.99 0.61 21.70
C GLN A 180 -4.01 -0.39 21.14
N TRP A 181 -4.59 -1.24 21.98
CA TRP A 181 -5.49 -2.32 21.54
C TRP A 181 -6.72 -1.78 20.80
N LEU A 182 -7.25 -0.61 21.21
CA LEU A 182 -8.46 -0.05 20.60
C LEU A 182 -8.20 0.51 19.20
N GLY A 183 -7.02 1.08 18.97
CA GLY A 183 -6.57 1.50 17.63
C GLY A 183 -6.47 0.30 16.71
N PHE A 184 -5.74 -0.73 17.15
CA PHE A 184 -5.62 -1.99 16.43
C PHE A 184 -6.97 -2.64 16.13
N LEU A 185 -7.89 -2.68 17.10
CA LEU A 185 -9.23 -3.24 16.90
C LEU A 185 -10.05 -2.44 15.88
N GLY A 186 -9.90 -1.12 15.87
CA GLY A 186 -10.51 -0.24 14.88
C GLY A 186 -10.00 -0.53 13.48
N GLU A 187 -8.69 -0.59 13.29
CA GLU A 187 -8.09 -0.95 12.00
C GLU A 187 -8.59 -2.33 11.53
N ALA A 188 -8.63 -3.32 12.43
CA ALA A 188 -9.12 -4.65 12.13
C ALA A 188 -10.59 -4.64 11.68
N GLU A 189 -11.45 -3.85 12.34
CA GLU A 189 -12.84 -3.68 11.94
C GLU A 189 -12.97 -3.01 10.57
N VAL A 190 -12.22 -1.94 10.31
CA VAL A 190 -12.20 -1.29 8.98
C VAL A 190 -11.78 -2.29 7.92
N ILE A 191 -10.66 -3.01 8.12
CA ILE A 191 -10.18 -4.05 7.20
C ILE A 191 -11.28 -5.08 6.96
N ARG A 192 -11.93 -5.58 8.02
CA ARG A 192 -13.01 -6.56 7.90
C ARG A 192 -14.16 -6.04 7.05
N ARG A 193 -14.59 -4.78 7.24
CA ARG A 193 -15.68 -4.16 6.46
C ARG A 193 -15.28 -3.95 5.00
N LEU A 194 -14.05 -3.53 4.74
CA LEU A 194 -13.58 -3.34 3.36
C LEU A 194 -13.38 -4.67 2.64
N ALA A 195 -12.86 -5.70 3.34
CA ALA A 195 -12.61 -7.03 2.77
C ALA A 195 -13.90 -7.77 2.38
N GLN A 196 -15.05 -7.36 2.92
CA GLN A 196 -16.36 -7.86 2.47
C GLN A 196 -16.70 -7.41 1.04
N ASN A 197 -16.03 -6.39 0.50
CA ASN A 197 -16.18 -5.95 -0.87
C ASN A 197 -15.09 -6.58 -1.77
N PRO A 198 -15.41 -7.55 -2.65
CA PRO A 198 -14.42 -8.26 -3.47
C PRO A 198 -13.73 -7.37 -4.52
N ARG A 199 -14.27 -6.17 -4.76
CA ARG A 199 -13.74 -5.15 -5.67
C ARG A 199 -12.53 -4.41 -5.11
N LEU A 200 -12.30 -4.47 -3.79
CA LEU A 200 -11.19 -3.81 -3.14
C LEU A 200 -10.01 -4.76 -2.93
N ASP A 201 -8.81 -4.27 -3.25
CA ASP A 201 -7.55 -4.80 -2.74
C ASP A 201 -7.09 -3.91 -1.58
N LEU A 202 -6.58 -4.53 -0.51
CA LEU A 202 -6.21 -3.84 0.73
C LEU A 202 -4.73 -4.02 1.02
N PHE A 203 -4.08 -2.95 1.45
CA PHE A 203 -2.65 -2.92 1.73
C PHE A 203 -2.36 -2.22 3.04
N ARG A 204 -1.34 -2.67 3.75
CA ARG A 204 -0.84 -2.03 4.97
C ARG A 204 0.53 -1.39 4.75
N PRO A 205 0.80 -0.25 5.39
CA PRO A 205 2.08 0.43 5.30
C PRO A 205 3.21 -0.43 5.88
N TYR A 206 4.40 -0.35 5.27
CA TYR A 206 5.61 -1.01 5.72
C TYR A 206 6.86 -0.19 5.34
N PRO A 207 7.61 0.38 6.31
CA PRO A 207 7.25 0.58 7.71
C PRO A 207 6.25 1.74 7.85
N ASP A 208 5.65 1.94 9.02
CA ASP A 208 4.70 3.04 9.27
C ASP A 208 5.40 4.41 9.21
N LEU A 209 5.37 5.07 8.03
CA LEU A 209 6.07 6.34 7.75
C LEU A 209 5.13 7.51 7.47
N GLU A 210 3.83 7.27 7.29
CA GLU A 210 2.87 8.31 6.92
C GLU A 210 1.53 8.12 7.63
N MET A 211 0.62 9.09 7.44
CA MET A 211 -0.69 9.11 8.10
C MET A 211 -1.64 7.96 7.70
N VAL A 212 -1.41 7.34 6.54
CA VAL A 212 -2.25 6.29 5.94
C VAL A 212 -1.94 4.95 6.60
N GLU A 213 -2.87 4.46 7.41
CA GLU A 213 -2.77 3.19 8.14
C GLU A 213 -3.30 2.01 7.31
N LEU A 214 -4.17 2.28 6.33
CA LEU A 214 -4.74 1.31 5.41
C LEU A 214 -4.92 1.93 4.03
N LEU A 215 -4.46 1.26 2.99
CA LEU A 215 -4.65 1.67 1.60
C LEU A 215 -5.65 0.72 0.93
N ALA A 216 -6.65 1.27 0.25
CA ALA A 216 -7.59 0.53 -0.57
C ALA A 216 -7.36 0.86 -2.06
N ARG A 217 -7.36 -0.15 -2.91
CA ARG A 217 -7.35 -0.02 -4.37
C ARG A 217 -8.63 -0.56 -4.96
N ASP A 218 -9.24 0.20 -5.84
CA ASP A 218 -10.34 -0.25 -6.68
C ASP A 218 -9.82 -1.11 -7.84
N ARG A 219 -10.22 -2.39 -7.90
CA ARG A 219 -9.70 -3.32 -8.91
C ARG A 219 -10.09 -3.01 -10.34
N GLU A 220 -11.23 -2.34 -10.54
CA GLU A 220 -11.74 -2.05 -11.88
C GLU A 220 -11.07 -0.81 -12.48
N THR A 221 -10.88 0.24 -11.67
CA THR A 221 -10.33 1.52 -12.13
C THR A 221 -8.85 1.69 -11.81
N GLY A 222 -8.29 0.88 -10.92
CA GLY A 222 -6.92 1.03 -10.40
C GLY A 222 -6.78 2.17 -9.39
N GLY A 223 -7.84 2.93 -9.08
CA GLY A 223 -7.78 4.09 -8.20
C GLY A 223 -7.53 3.72 -6.74
N PHE A 224 -6.82 4.60 -6.03
CA PHE A 224 -6.35 4.40 -4.66
C PHE A 224 -7.02 5.34 -3.67
N LEU A 225 -7.23 4.85 -2.44
CA LEU A 225 -7.72 5.64 -1.32
C LEU A 225 -6.98 5.26 -0.03
N GLY A 226 -6.22 6.20 0.50
CA GLY A 226 -5.59 6.08 1.82
C GLY A 226 -6.59 6.36 2.93
N LEU A 227 -6.55 5.55 3.98
CA LEU A 227 -7.40 5.66 5.16
C LEU A 227 -6.54 5.78 6.41
N GLN A 228 -6.83 6.80 7.22
CA GLN A 228 -6.38 6.87 8.60
C GLN A 228 -7.53 6.45 9.52
N VAL A 229 -7.28 5.52 10.43
CA VAL A 229 -8.29 5.04 11.38
C VAL A 229 -8.11 5.75 12.71
N LYS A 230 -9.22 6.17 13.30
CA LYS A 230 -9.25 6.75 14.64
C LYS A 230 -10.37 6.10 15.45
N THR A 231 -10.05 5.76 16.68
CA THR A 231 -10.98 5.14 17.61
C THR A 231 -11.04 5.91 18.91
N ALA A 232 -12.21 5.86 19.55
CA ALA A 232 -12.44 6.46 20.85
C ALA A 232 -13.58 5.73 21.56
N VAL A 233 -13.53 5.74 22.89
CA VAL A 233 -14.69 5.40 23.73
C VAL A 233 -15.46 6.70 23.98
N PRO A 234 -16.78 6.75 23.77
CA PRO A 234 -17.59 7.91 24.14
C PRO A 234 -17.42 8.28 25.61
N ALA A 235 -17.38 9.58 25.88
CA ALA A 235 -17.45 10.13 27.23
C ALA A 235 -18.84 9.91 27.84
N ARG A 236 -18.99 10.27 29.12
CA ARG A 236 -20.22 10.08 29.90
C ARG A 236 -21.51 10.63 29.24
N TYR A 237 -21.41 11.67 28.43
CA TYR A 237 -22.56 12.29 27.75
C TYR A 237 -22.69 11.85 26.27
N GLY A 238 -21.90 10.86 25.87
CA GLY A 238 -21.99 10.22 24.55
C GLY A 238 -21.02 10.78 23.51
N GLU A 239 -20.24 11.83 23.78
CA GLU A 239 -19.27 12.37 22.82
C GLU A 239 -18.00 11.50 22.74
N ALA A 240 -17.69 11.02 21.55
CA ALA A 240 -16.41 10.41 21.21
C ALA A 240 -15.46 11.48 20.66
N HIS A 241 -14.28 11.59 21.28
CA HIS A 241 -13.25 12.57 20.90
C HIS A 241 -12.14 11.92 20.07
N PHE A 242 -12.22 12.03 18.75
CA PHE A 242 -11.18 11.51 17.86
C PHE A 242 -10.11 12.56 17.62
N ARG A 243 -8.85 12.21 17.92
CA ARG A 243 -7.75 13.17 17.91
C ARG A 243 -6.79 12.89 16.76
N VAL A 244 -6.48 13.91 15.98
CA VAL A 244 -5.49 13.89 14.90
C VAL A 244 -4.36 14.86 15.24
N ARG A 245 -3.11 14.39 15.26
CA ARG A 245 -1.95 15.23 15.57
C ARG A 245 -1.65 16.19 14.42
N LYS A 246 -1.49 17.49 14.72
CA LYS A 246 -1.19 18.52 13.71
C LYS A 246 0.17 18.29 13.04
N ALA A 247 1.18 17.86 13.81
CA ALA A 247 2.56 17.71 13.32
C ALA A 247 2.74 16.64 12.23
N THR A 248 1.89 15.62 12.22
CA THR A 248 1.97 14.49 11.27
C THR A 248 0.83 14.51 10.25
N PHE A 249 0.00 15.55 10.27
CA PHE A 249 -1.17 15.65 9.41
C PHE A 249 -0.81 16.34 8.10
N VAL A 250 -0.99 15.61 6.99
CA VAL A 250 -0.84 16.14 5.63
C VAL A 250 -2.16 15.93 4.88
N PRO A 251 -2.92 17.00 4.58
CA PRO A 251 -4.17 16.87 3.85
C PRO A 251 -3.91 16.43 2.41
N SER A 252 -4.69 15.46 1.92
CA SER A 252 -4.56 14.93 0.57
C SER A 252 -5.94 14.58 -0.01
N PRO A 253 -6.18 14.83 -1.32
CA PRO A 253 -7.44 14.47 -1.97
C PRO A 253 -7.70 12.96 -1.98
N THR A 254 -6.65 12.14 -1.83
CA THR A 254 -6.74 10.67 -1.82
C THR A 254 -6.68 10.08 -0.41
N THR A 255 -6.74 10.91 0.65
CA THR A 255 -6.66 10.44 2.03
C THR A 255 -7.89 10.83 2.82
N TRP A 256 -8.47 9.85 3.52
CA TRP A 256 -9.68 9.99 4.32
C TRP A 256 -9.47 9.49 5.75
N ILE A 257 -10.24 10.03 6.68
CA ILE A 257 -10.24 9.65 8.09
C ILE A 257 -11.50 8.83 8.35
N VAL A 258 -11.32 7.63 8.92
CA VAL A 258 -12.40 6.77 9.40
C VAL A 258 -12.41 6.82 10.93
N ALA A 259 -13.47 7.36 11.51
CA ALA A 259 -13.60 7.47 12.97
C ALA A 259 -14.67 6.50 13.51
N LEU A 260 -14.27 5.60 14.41
CA LEU A 260 -15.12 4.55 14.98
C LEU A 260 -15.23 4.68 16.50
N ALA A 261 -16.46 4.83 16.99
CA ALA A 261 -16.71 4.83 18.43
C ALA A 261 -16.92 3.41 18.96
N TRP A 262 -16.21 3.06 20.03
CA TRP A 262 -16.41 1.80 20.75
C TRP A 262 -17.47 1.97 21.84
N ILE A 263 -18.57 1.22 21.72
CA ILE A 263 -19.71 1.29 22.63
C ILE A 263 -19.61 0.12 23.62
N GLU A 264 -19.12 0.43 24.83
CA GLU A 264 -18.80 -0.57 25.86
C GLU A 264 -19.99 -1.48 26.21
N GLU A 265 -21.20 -0.92 26.26
CA GLU A 265 -22.44 -1.65 26.59
C GLU A 265 -22.75 -2.75 25.57
N SER A 266 -22.38 -2.54 24.30
CA SER A 266 -22.55 -3.52 23.23
C SER A 266 -21.33 -4.41 23.02
N GLY A 267 -20.19 -4.08 23.63
CA GLY A 267 -18.91 -4.74 23.39
C GLY A 267 -18.45 -4.65 21.93
N GLY A 268 -18.75 -3.56 21.23
CA GLY A 268 -18.49 -3.42 19.80
C GLY A 268 -18.44 -1.97 19.31
N PHE A 269 -18.08 -1.79 18.04
CA PHE A 269 -18.17 -0.48 17.40
C PHE A 269 -19.63 -0.10 17.12
N GLY A 270 -19.93 1.19 17.24
CA GLY A 270 -21.23 1.76 16.89
C GLY A 270 -21.61 1.49 15.43
N ILE A 271 -22.91 1.57 15.16
CA ILE A 271 -23.46 1.37 13.80
C ILE A 271 -22.98 2.47 12.85
N ASP A 272 -22.82 3.69 13.36
CA ASP A 272 -22.34 4.83 12.60
C ASP A 272 -20.83 5.04 12.80
N CYS A 273 -20.17 5.45 11.73
CA CYS A 273 -18.81 5.97 11.72
C CYS A 273 -18.78 7.35 11.05
N LEU A 274 -17.67 8.06 11.23
CA LEU A 274 -17.34 9.20 10.37
C LEU A 274 -16.44 8.74 9.24
N LEU A 275 -16.73 9.21 8.02
CA LEU A 275 -15.86 9.07 6.86
C LEU A 275 -15.61 10.48 6.31
N VAL A 276 -14.44 11.04 6.63
CA VAL A 276 -14.10 12.45 6.42
C VAL A 276 -12.95 12.59 5.42
N PRO A 277 -13.08 13.34 4.32
CA PRO A 277 -11.93 13.70 3.49
C PRO A 277 -10.91 14.43 4.34
N SER A 278 -9.63 14.06 4.27
CA SER A 278 -8.60 14.72 5.09
C SER A 278 -8.56 16.24 4.83
N GLN A 279 -8.81 16.68 3.60
CA GLN A 279 -8.86 18.11 3.25
C GLN A 279 -9.92 18.90 4.02
N ASP A 280 -11.00 18.26 4.46
CA ASP A 280 -12.09 18.92 5.19
C ASP A 280 -11.79 19.03 6.69
N LEU A 281 -10.82 18.25 7.21
CA LEU A 281 -10.52 18.18 8.64
C LEU A 281 -10.30 19.56 9.29
N PRO A 282 -9.47 20.47 8.73
CA PRO A 282 -9.22 21.77 9.37
C PRO A 282 -10.47 22.65 9.46
N ALA A 283 -11.46 22.45 8.58
CA ALA A 283 -12.69 23.24 8.57
C ALA A 283 -13.74 22.72 9.57
N ILE A 284 -13.69 21.43 9.92
CA ILE A 284 -14.73 20.78 10.73
C ILE A 284 -14.26 20.35 12.12
N ALA A 285 -12.95 20.26 12.37
CA ALA A 285 -12.43 19.87 13.67
C ALA A 285 -12.44 21.04 14.67
N VAL A 286 -12.58 20.74 15.95
CA VAL A 286 -12.24 21.69 17.01
C VAL A 286 -10.72 21.81 17.06
N GLU A 287 -10.25 23.05 17.10
CA GLU A 287 -8.83 23.33 17.27
C GLU A 287 -8.42 23.16 18.74
N GLY A 288 -7.50 22.23 19.00
CA GLY A 288 -6.73 22.16 20.25
C GLY A 288 -5.28 22.60 20.02
N ASP A 289 -4.44 22.51 21.06
CA ASP A 289 -3.04 22.97 21.00
C ASP A 289 -2.23 22.21 19.92
N ASP A 290 -1.99 20.91 20.13
CA ASP A 290 -1.20 20.05 19.23
C ASP A 290 -2.08 19.17 18.31
N ARG A 291 -3.42 19.29 18.42
CA ARG A 291 -4.37 18.35 17.79
C ARG A 291 -5.60 19.02 17.22
N TRP A 292 -6.12 18.39 16.17
CA TRP A 292 -7.49 18.53 15.71
C TRP A 292 -8.36 17.49 16.41
N VAL A 293 -9.55 17.90 16.86
CA VAL A 293 -10.51 17.01 17.55
C VAL A 293 -11.84 16.96 16.79
N LEU A 294 -12.28 15.75 16.44
CA LEU A 294 -13.62 15.48 15.95
C LEU A 294 -14.49 15.04 17.13
N ASP A 295 -15.46 15.88 17.49
CA ASP A 295 -16.38 15.65 18.62
C ASP A 295 -17.69 15.06 18.11
N PHE A 296 -17.77 13.74 18.07
CA PHE A 296 -18.88 13.03 17.46
C PHE A 296 -19.74 12.32 18.51
N ASN A 297 -21.05 12.51 18.48
CA ASN A 297 -21.96 11.73 19.32
C ASN A 297 -22.59 10.57 18.51
N PRO A 298 -22.09 9.33 18.67
CA PRO A 298 -22.66 8.14 18.03
C PRO A 298 -24.00 7.68 18.61
N ILE A 299 -24.37 8.10 19.83
CA ILE A 299 -25.55 7.59 20.56
C ILE A 299 -26.76 8.51 20.39
N HIS A 300 -26.55 9.83 20.42
CA HIS A 300 -27.59 10.85 20.31
C HIS A 300 -27.31 11.77 19.12
N PRO A 301 -27.93 11.52 17.95
CA PRO A 301 -27.70 12.31 16.75
C PRO A 301 -28.53 13.59 16.79
N GLU A 302 -28.19 14.52 17.67
CA GLU A 302 -28.56 15.90 17.41
C GLU A 302 -27.86 16.38 16.14
N PRO A 303 -28.49 17.26 15.32
CA PRO A 303 -27.84 17.72 14.12
C PRO A 303 -26.50 18.39 14.40
N THR A 304 -25.43 17.88 13.80
CA THR A 304 -24.07 18.39 13.98
C THR A 304 -23.43 18.72 12.64
N ARG A 305 -22.32 19.48 12.68
CA ARG A 305 -21.46 19.68 11.50
C ARG A 305 -20.87 18.38 10.94
N PHE A 306 -20.98 17.26 11.66
CA PHE A 306 -20.49 15.96 11.23
C PHE A 306 -21.53 15.12 10.47
N ASP A 307 -22.79 15.56 10.39
CA ASP A 307 -23.87 14.78 9.79
C ASP A 307 -23.61 14.48 8.30
N GLY A 308 -22.98 15.43 7.58
CA GLY A 308 -22.57 15.23 6.19
C GLY A 308 -21.54 14.10 5.99
N TYR A 309 -20.79 13.76 7.04
CA TYR A 309 -19.73 12.75 7.04
C TYR A 309 -20.12 11.45 7.77
N ARG A 310 -21.28 11.44 8.44
CA ARG A 310 -21.81 10.27 9.14
C ARG A 310 -22.20 9.20 8.12
N ARG A 311 -21.72 7.98 8.31
CA ARG A 311 -22.00 6.83 7.45
C ARG A 311 -22.30 5.61 8.28
N ASN A 312 -23.10 4.70 7.75
CA ASN A 312 -23.26 3.38 8.34
C ASN A 312 -21.96 2.58 8.15
N LEU A 313 -21.44 2.00 9.23
CA LEU A 313 -20.21 1.21 9.21
C LEU A 313 -20.31 -0.01 8.28
N ALA A 314 -21.51 -0.59 8.14
CA ALA A 314 -21.73 -1.70 7.23
C ALA A 314 -21.60 -1.30 5.74
N ASP A 315 -21.78 -0.02 5.41
CA ASP A 315 -21.65 0.52 4.05
C ASP A 315 -20.20 0.87 3.67
N LEU A 316 -19.26 0.81 4.61
CA LEU A 316 -17.91 1.36 4.44
C LEU A 316 -17.18 0.77 3.22
N GLY A 317 -17.26 -0.55 3.01
CA GLY A 317 -16.66 -1.21 1.84
C GLY A 317 -17.20 -0.72 0.50
N ARG A 318 -18.51 -0.42 0.41
CA ARG A 318 -19.14 0.12 -0.80
C ARG A 318 -18.73 1.57 -1.03
N LEU A 319 -18.74 2.39 0.02
CA LEU A 319 -18.41 3.82 -0.05
C LEU A 319 -16.95 4.02 -0.45
N VAL A 320 -16.02 3.29 0.16
CA VAL A 320 -14.59 3.36 -0.18
C VAL A 320 -14.34 2.96 -1.63
N ALA A 321 -15.00 1.91 -2.14
CA ALA A 321 -14.88 1.53 -3.55
C ALA A 321 -15.41 2.61 -4.50
N GLN A 322 -16.51 3.28 -4.15
CA GLN A 322 -17.02 4.41 -4.95
C GLN A 322 -16.02 5.56 -5.00
N ILE A 323 -15.50 5.97 -3.85
CA ILE A 323 -14.53 7.07 -3.74
C ILE A 323 -13.24 6.73 -4.48
N ALA A 324 -12.67 5.54 -4.25
CA ALA A 324 -11.45 5.08 -4.91
C ALA A 324 -11.62 5.02 -6.44
N SER A 325 -12.83 4.71 -6.94
CA SER A 325 -13.14 4.72 -8.38
C SER A 325 -13.35 6.12 -8.98
N GLY A 326 -13.16 7.19 -8.21
CA GLY A 326 -13.39 8.58 -8.63
C GLY A 326 -14.87 8.97 -8.71
N LYS A 327 -15.78 8.15 -8.16
CA LYS A 327 -17.21 8.45 -8.09
C LYS A 327 -17.53 9.15 -6.78
N THR A 328 -18.30 10.23 -6.84
CA THR A 328 -18.81 10.88 -5.63
C THR A 328 -19.72 9.89 -4.88
N PRO A 329 -19.50 9.64 -3.57
CA PRO A 329 -20.39 8.79 -2.79
C PRO A 329 -21.79 9.40 -2.80
N LEU A 330 -22.79 8.62 -3.25
CA LEU A 330 -24.19 9.07 -3.25
C LEU A 330 -24.61 9.35 -1.79
N SER A 331 -25.13 10.56 -1.58
CA SER A 331 -25.69 11.05 -0.31
C SER A 331 -26.87 10.22 0.15
#